data_AF-A0AAD2HGR0-F1
#
_entry.id   AF-A0AAD2HGR0-F1
#
_cell.length_a   1.000
_cell.length_b   1.000
_cell.length_c   1.000
_cell.angle_alpha   90.00
_cell.angle_beta   90.00
_cell.angle_gamma   90.00
#
_symmetry.space_group_name_H-M   'P 1'
#
loop_
_entity.id
_entity.type
_entity.pdbx_description
1 polymer ?
#
loop_
_entity_poly.entity_id
_entity_poly.type
_entity_poly.pdbx_seq_one_letter_code
_entity_poly.pdbx_strand_id
1 'polypeptide(L)'
;MSNPDNETNFNFRRPREEEDFDSGRPRRRLKTLDGEHAVAVSHEKRGDAKAKLIRSVDHRIVVIRVAKTMLEFHAHFLLRESTSSFHRLLREGGASKVFDSDDPLVLDERLEDSAIAFHWLVYLSPLKTQISRVQPSELHSIVLAGIFARRFSLHNYYIYSILCIQHIAHSISFHAPPMPIITDILKLTSESGPKAYEDPESAEYDIRMHVSRAWSTRVASFNPSSRGGAICKAQAMQEWLELAAKYDHKHLLADIYLYYACTIIPVDTKAPFATSSPGPSLPDHHLRAIHAGSYSLSNLWTNIAATPPPLPACPQLGYCPRPLVHASVCAHDWNHIWRAAVDHPTVRARANADIFGKLNALHELLGPQFLHPMNCYRAAFRGIYPVGELMKKMKETLPEHFGLMKLKKEDEESSGKV
;
A
#
# COMPACT_ATOMS: atom_id res chain seq x y z
N MET A 1 -0.65 51.24 -51.52
CA MET A 1 0.33 52.01 -50.71
C MET A 1 0.96 51.00 -49.76
N SER A 2 2.00 50.31 -50.22
CA SER A 2 3.42 50.57 -49.94
C SER A 2 3.85 50.02 -48.57
N ASN A 3 4.51 48.86 -48.62
CA ASN A 3 5.49 48.36 -47.64
C ASN A 3 6.63 49.41 -47.47
N PRO A 4 7.48 49.41 -46.41
CA PRO A 4 8.39 48.27 -46.19
C PRO A 4 8.89 47.98 -44.75
N ASP A 5 9.25 46.72 -44.55
CA ASP A 5 10.53 46.16 -44.06
C ASP A 5 11.46 47.00 -43.16
N ASN A 6 11.94 46.38 -42.08
CA ASN A 6 13.25 46.71 -41.53
C ASN A 6 13.95 45.44 -40.99
N GLU A 7 14.78 44.85 -41.84
CA GLU A 7 15.85 43.92 -41.48
C GLU A 7 16.97 44.68 -40.76
N THR A 8 17.58 44.06 -39.73
CA THR A 8 18.94 44.41 -39.32
C THR A 8 19.76 43.14 -39.13
N ASN A 9 20.57 42.85 -40.14
CA ASN A 9 21.78 42.03 -40.07
C ASN A 9 22.88 42.81 -39.35
N PHE A 10 23.60 42.18 -38.41
CA PHE A 10 25.01 42.52 -38.19
C PHE A 10 25.82 41.28 -37.79
N ASN A 11 26.73 40.92 -38.70
CA ASN A 11 27.81 39.95 -38.56
C ASN A 11 29.03 40.58 -37.85
N PHE A 12 29.97 39.69 -37.50
CA PHE A 12 31.41 39.86 -37.21
C PHE A 12 31.87 40.02 -35.75
N ARG A 13 32.52 38.97 -35.21
CA ARG A 13 33.99 38.88 -35.04
C ARG A 13 34.43 37.59 -34.30
N ARG A 14 35.19 36.72 -34.99
CA ARG A 14 36.37 36.01 -34.45
C ARG A 14 37.60 36.89 -34.80
N PRO A 15 38.72 36.96 -34.03
CA PRO A 15 39.65 35.81 -33.88
C PRO A 15 40.55 35.77 -32.60
N ARG A 16 41.22 34.63 -32.40
CA ARG A 16 42.59 34.34 -31.88
C ARG A 16 42.58 33.03 -31.04
N GLU A 17 43.21 31.93 -31.48
CA GLU A 17 44.67 31.63 -31.50
C GLU A 17 45.29 31.89 -30.12
N GLU A 18 45.42 30.85 -29.31
CA GLU A 18 46.58 29.95 -29.15
C GLU A 18 47.32 30.36 -27.88
N GLU A 19 47.35 29.46 -26.89
CA GLU A 19 48.50 29.33 -26.00
C GLU A 19 48.49 27.94 -25.38
N ASP A 20 49.48 27.16 -25.81
CA ASP A 20 49.87 25.88 -25.28
C ASP A 20 50.25 26.00 -23.80
N PHE A 21 49.69 25.11 -22.97
CA PHE A 21 50.30 24.74 -21.70
C PHE A 21 50.35 23.22 -21.57
N ASP A 22 51.46 22.70 -22.06
CA ASP A 22 51.94 21.34 -21.81
C ASP A 22 52.21 21.17 -20.31
N SER A 23 51.44 20.30 -19.66
CA SER A 23 51.79 19.76 -18.35
C SER A 23 51.59 18.26 -18.36
N GLY A 24 52.67 17.57 -18.75
CA GLY A 24 52.81 16.13 -18.68
C GLY A 24 52.35 15.57 -17.34
N ARG A 25 51.25 14.81 -17.37
CA ARG A 25 50.91 13.79 -16.37
C ARG A 25 50.49 12.52 -17.08
N PRO A 26 50.94 11.34 -16.62
CA PRO A 26 50.67 10.08 -17.29
C PRO A 26 49.18 9.78 -17.25
N ARG A 27 48.56 9.68 -18.43
CA ARG A 27 47.19 9.19 -18.61
C ARG A 27 47.10 7.74 -18.11
N ARG A 28 46.70 7.54 -16.85
CA ARG A 28 45.99 6.31 -16.46
C ARG A 28 44.71 6.28 -17.28
N ARG A 29 44.61 5.32 -18.21
CA ARG A 29 43.35 4.97 -18.86
C ARG A 29 42.34 4.57 -17.78
N LEU A 30 41.50 5.51 -17.36
CA LEU A 30 40.23 5.19 -16.73
C LEU A 30 39.40 4.48 -17.81
N LYS A 31 39.19 3.18 -17.63
CA LYS A 31 38.09 2.50 -18.32
C LYS A 31 36.81 3.14 -17.81
N THR A 32 36.15 3.93 -18.64
CA THR A 32 34.73 4.24 -18.50
C THR A 32 34.00 2.90 -18.49
N LEU A 33 33.53 2.50 -17.31
CA LEU A 33 32.58 1.41 -17.16
C LEU A 33 31.24 1.94 -17.65
N ASP A 34 30.84 1.52 -18.84
CA ASP A 34 29.46 1.60 -19.32
C ASP A 34 28.58 0.70 -18.45
N GLY A 35 28.30 1.17 -17.22
CA GLY A 35 27.51 0.45 -16.22
C GLY A 35 26.07 0.22 -16.67
N GLU A 36 25.52 1.11 -17.50
CA GLU A 36 24.14 0.99 -17.99
C GLU A 36 24.00 -0.04 -19.11
N HIS A 37 25.00 -0.20 -19.98
CA HIS A 37 25.01 -1.27 -21.00
C HIS A 37 25.33 -2.64 -20.39
N ALA A 38 26.19 -2.70 -19.38
CA ALA A 38 26.47 -3.96 -18.68
C ALA A 38 25.23 -4.50 -17.94
N VAL A 39 24.43 -3.62 -17.32
CA VAL A 39 23.17 -4.00 -16.68
C VAL A 39 22.12 -4.43 -17.71
N ALA A 40 21.96 -3.68 -18.81
CA ALA A 40 21.03 -4.03 -19.89
C ALA A 40 21.36 -5.39 -20.55
N VAL A 41 22.64 -5.64 -20.90
CA VAL A 41 23.10 -6.91 -21.48
C VAL A 41 22.97 -8.07 -20.49
N SER A 42 23.09 -7.82 -19.18
CA SER A 42 22.86 -8.85 -18.15
C SER A 42 21.38 -9.24 -18.04
N HIS A 43 20.46 -8.29 -18.17
CA HIS A 43 19.02 -8.54 -18.13
C HIS A 43 18.54 -9.31 -19.37
N GLU A 44 19.07 -8.99 -20.54
CA GLU A 44 18.75 -9.66 -21.80
C GLU A 44 19.22 -11.12 -21.80
N LYS A 45 20.45 -11.39 -21.37
CA LYS A 45 20.98 -12.77 -21.22
C LYS A 45 20.23 -13.57 -20.15
N ARG A 46 19.74 -12.91 -19.09
CA ARG A 46 18.95 -13.55 -18.02
C ARG A 46 17.53 -13.90 -18.49
N GLY A 47 16.93 -13.05 -19.34
CA GLY A 47 15.67 -13.32 -20.03
C GLY A 47 15.74 -14.55 -20.94
N ASP A 48 16.79 -14.65 -21.76
CA ASP A 48 17.00 -15.78 -22.66
C ASP A 48 17.25 -17.11 -21.92
N ALA A 49 18.03 -17.08 -20.84
CA ALA A 49 18.25 -18.26 -20.01
C ALA A 49 16.95 -18.73 -19.31
N LYS A 50 16.11 -17.79 -18.85
CA LYS A 50 14.79 -18.08 -18.27
C LYS A 50 13.87 -18.69 -19.32
N ALA A 51 13.79 -18.10 -20.52
CA ALA A 51 12.96 -18.60 -21.60
C ALA A 51 13.38 -20.00 -22.08
N LYS A 52 14.70 -20.26 -22.19
CA LYS A 52 15.23 -21.60 -22.52
C LYS A 52 14.89 -22.63 -21.45
N LEU A 53 15.03 -22.27 -20.17
CA LEU A 53 14.66 -23.15 -19.07
C LEU A 53 13.16 -23.48 -19.10
N ILE A 54 12.29 -22.48 -19.22
CA ILE A 54 10.83 -22.68 -19.29
C ILE A 54 10.47 -23.64 -20.44
N ARG A 55 11.01 -23.43 -21.65
CA ARG A 55 10.75 -24.33 -22.80
C ARG A 55 11.22 -25.77 -22.57
N SER A 56 12.35 -25.95 -21.88
CA SER A 56 12.90 -27.28 -21.60
C SER A 56 12.15 -28.07 -20.52
N VAL A 57 11.28 -27.39 -19.77
CA VAL A 57 10.62 -27.93 -18.57
C VAL A 57 9.08 -27.82 -18.68
N ASP A 58 8.54 -27.40 -19.82
CA ASP A 58 7.13 -26.98 -19.99
C ASP A 58 6.10 -28.06 -19.65
N HIS A 59 6.48 -29.34 -19.74
CA HIS A 59 5.64 -30.49 -19.37
C HIS A 59 6.16 -31.28 -18.16
N ARG A 60 7.21 -30.81 -17.49
CA ARG A 60 7.74 -31.54 -16.33
C ARG A 60 6.93 -31.20 -15.08
N ILE A 61 6.72 -32.23 -14.28
CA ILE A 61 6.07 -32.14 -12.99
C ILE A 61 7.17 -32.00 -11.93
N VAL A 62 7.07 -30.93 -11.14
CA VAL A 62 7.84 -30.74 -9.90
C VAL A 62 7.02 -31.33 -8.77
N VAL A 63 7.64 -32.25 -8.03
CA VAL A 63 7.03 -32.81 -6.82
C VAL A 63 7.53 -32.03 -5.62
N ILE A 64 6.62 -31.41 -4.88
CA ILE A 64 6.90 -30.67 -3.65
C ILE A 64 6.35 -31.46 -2.47
N ARG A 65 7.20 -31.77 -1.50
CA ARG A 65 6.80 -32.37 -0.23
C ARG A 65 6.68 -31.30 0.84
N VAL A 66 5.52 -31.20 1.48
CA VAL A 66 5.29 -30.31 2.62
C VAL A 66 4.67 -31.12 3.74
N ALA A 67 5.38 -31.26 4.87
CA ALA A 67 5.04 -32.23 5.91
C ALA A 67 4.83 -33.65 5.32
N LYS A 68 3.61 -34.17 5.41
CA LYS A 68 3.20 -35.49 4.89
C LYS A 68 2.52 -35.43 3.51
N THR A 69 2.35 -34.23 2.96
CA THR A 69 1.61 -34.02 1.71
C THR A 69 2.58 -33.88 0.54
N MET A 70 2.27 -34.59 -0.54
CA MET A 70 2.99 -34.52 -1.82
C MET A 70 2.14 -33.76 -2.83
N LEU A 71 2.69 -32.70 -3.41
CA LEU A 71 2.00 -31.81 -4.34
C LEU A 71 2.72 -31.77 -5.68
N GLU A 72 1.98 -31.95 -6.76
CA GLU A 72 2.53 -32.00 -8.12
C GLU A 72 2.24 -30.71 -8.90
N PHE A 73 3.29 -29.96 -9.21
CA PHE A 73 3.18 -28.72 -9.97
C PHE A 73 3.75 -28.87 -11.37
N HIS A 74 3.03 -28.41 -12.40
CA HIS A 74 3.63 -28.20 -13.70
C HIS A 74 4.66 -27.08 -13.53
N ALA A 75 5.92 -27.39 -13.81
CA ALA A 75 7.04 -26.50 -13.56
C ALA A 75 6.85 -25.14 -14.25
N HIS A 76 6.14 -25.10 -15.38
CA HIS A 76 5.77 -23.88 -16.08
C HIS A 76 5.15 -22.83 -15.14
N PHE A 77 4.18 -23.21 -14.30
CA PHE A 77 3.49 -22.25 -13.42
C PHE A 77 4.43 -21.64 -12.38
N LEU A 78 5.33 -22.45 -11.82
CA LEU A 78 6.29 -21.98 -10.81
C LEU A 78 7.41 -21.14 -11.45
N LEU A 79 7.95 -21.58 -12.59
CA LEU A 79 9.11 -20.95 -13.25
C LEU A 79 8.76 -19.68 -14.03
N ARG A 80 7.58 -19.63 -14.64
CA ARG A 80 7.13 -18.44 -15.36
C ARG A 80 6.98 -17.27 -14.40
N GLU A 81 6.34 -17.53 -13.26
CA GLU A 81 5.91 -16.52 -12.30
C GLU A 81 6.96 -16.19 -11.24
N SER A 82 7.82 -17.14 -10.88
CA SER A 82 8.90 -16.86 -9.95
C SER A 82 10.00 -16.03 -10.62
N THR A 83 10.39 -14.94 -9.97
CA THR A 83 11.51 -14.10 -10.39
C THR A 83 12.86 -14.64 -9.90
N SER A 84 12.88 -15.36 -8.78
CA SER A 84 14.13 -15.83 -8.16
C SER A 84 14.01 -17.08 -7.30
N SER A 85 12.95 -17.23 -6.51
CA SER A 85 12.91 -18.23 -5.43
C SER A 85 12.89 -19.68 -5.96
N PHE A 86 11.93 -20.01 -6.83
CA PHE A 86 11.88 -21.35 -7.42
C PHE A 86 12.99 -21.59 -8.45
N HIS A 87 13.43 -20.55 -9.15
CA HIS A 87 14.61 -20.67 -10.03
C HIS A 87 15.86 -21.06 -9.25
N ARG A 88 16.05 -20.49 -8.05
CA ARG A 88 17.17 -20.82 -7.18
C ARG A 88 17.02 -22.23 -6.62
N LEU A 89 15.87 -22.57 -6.06
CA LEU A 89 15.59 -23.91 -5.49
C LEU A 89 15.79 -25.03 -6.54
N LEU A 90 15.29 -24.82 -7.76
CA LEU A 90 15.43 -25.80 -8.86
C LEU A 90 16.86 -25.88 -9.43
N ARG A 91 17.66 -24.82 -9.30
CA ARG A 91 19.08 -24.83 -9.68
C ARG A 91 19.96 -25.48 -8.63
N GLU A 92 19.76 -25.13 -7.36
CA GLU A 92 20.54 -25.64 -6.22
C GLU A 92 20.27 -27.12 -5.97
N GLY A 93 19.02 -27.58 -6.14
CA GLY A 93 18.68 -29.01 -6.06
C GLY A 93 19.20 -29.86 -7.23
N GLY A 94 19.72 -29.23 -8.28
CA GLY A 94 20.01 -29.89 -9.55
C GLY A 94 18.72 -30.20 -10.30
N ALA A 95 18.48 -29.51 -11.41
CA ALA A 95 17.21 -29.59 -12.14
C ALA A 95 16.79 -31.04 -12.46
N SER A 96 17.71 -31.97 -12.69
CA SER A 96 17.38 -33.37 -12.93
C SER A 96 16.78 -34.12 -11.72
N LYS A 97 17.10 -33.74 -10.49
CA LYS A 97 16.62 -34.42 -9.28
C LYS A 97 15.22 -34.01 -8.85
N VAL A 98 14.90 -32.72 -9.00
CA VAL A 98 13.63 -32.15 -8.50
C VAL A 98 12.40 -32.57 -9.32
N PHE A 99 12.60 -33.22 -10.47
CA PHE A 99 11.53 -33.81 -11.27
C PHE A 99 11.35 -35.31 -11.03
N ASP A 100 12.11 -35.90 -10.11
CA ASP A 100 11.96 -37.29 -9.69
C ASP A 100 11.02 -37.35 -8.47
N SER A 101 10.03 -38.24 -8.49
CA SER A 101 9.13 -38.45 -7.36
C SER A 101 9.87 -38.95 -6.11
N ASP A 102 11.03 -39.58 -6.31
CA ASP A 102 11.83 -40.17 -5.25
C ASP A 102 12.70 -39.13 -4.51
N ASP A 103 12.89 -37.93 -5.09
CA ASP A 103 13.64 -36.82 -4.48
C ASP A 103 12.87 -35.48 -4.56
N PRO A 104 11.73 -35.37 -3.84
CA PRO A 104 10.87 -34.19 -3.93
C PRO A 104 11.50 -32.95 -3.28
N LEU A 105 11.13 -31.77 -3.78
CA LEU A 105 11.48 -30.51 -3.14
C LEU A 105 10.78 -30.41 -1.78
N VAL A 106 11.54 -30.47 -0.69
CA VAL A 106 11.00 -30.41 0.68
C VAL A 106 10.85 -28.97 1.14
N LEU A 107 9.65 -28.59 1.58
CA LEU A 107 9.38 -27.30 2.22
C LEU A 107 9.09 -27.47 3.71
N ASP A 108 9.10 -26.34 4.42
CA ASP A 108 8.72 -26.24 5.84
C ASP A 108 7.30 -26.77 6.06
N GLU A 109 7.13 -27.65 7.04
CA GLU A 109 5.86 -28.27 7.42
C GLU A 109 4.75 -27.25 7.73
N ARG A 110 5.11 -26.06 8.24
CA ARG A 110 4.17 -24.98 8.54
C ARG A 110 3.46 -24.42 7.31
N LEU A 111 3.97 -24.74 6.12
CA LEU A 111 3.41 -24.27 4.86
C LEU A 111 2.39 -25.24 4.27
N GLU A 112 2.08 -26.39 4.90
CA GLU A 112 1.22 -27.44 4.34
C GLU A 112 -0.11 -26.89 3.81
N ASP A 113 -0.87 -26.21 4.66
CA ASP A 113 -2.17 -25.64 4.27
C ASP A 113 -2.04 -24.58 3.16
N SER A 114 -1.02 -23.73 3.26
CA SER A 114 -0.75 -22.69 2.25
C SER A 114 -0.32 -23.24 0.90
N ALA A 115 0.42 -24.35 0.89
CA ALA A 115 0.85 -25.04 -0.31
C ALA A 115 -0.30 -25.79 -0.98
N ILE A 116 -1.16 -26.46 -0.20
CA ILE A 116 -2.38 -27.12 -0.68
C ILE A 116 -3.33 -26.08 -1.30
N ALA A 117 -3.55 -24.96 -0.61
CA ALA A 117 -4.40 -23.89 -1.10
C ALA A 117 -3.83 -23.23 -2.37
N PHE A 118 -2.52 -23.05 -2.44
CA PHE A 118 -1.85 -22.54 -3.64
C PHE A 118 -1.96 -23.53 -4.82
N HIS A 119 -1.76 -24.82 -4.57
CA HIS A 119 -1.95 -25.87 -5.57
C HIS A 119 -3.37 -25.84 -6.16
N TRP A 120 -4.38 -25.77 -5.27
CA TRP A 120 -5.78 -25.57 -5.65
C TRP A 120 -5.96 -24.34 -6.54
N LEU A 121 -5.37 -23.20 -6.17
CA LEU A 121 -5.47 -21.94 -6.91
C LEU A 121 -4.89 -22.03 -8.32
N VAL A 122 -3.72 -22.67 -8.47
CA VAL A 122 -3.01 -22.81 -9.75
C VAL A 122 -3.84 -23.62 -10.75
N TYR A 123 -4.40 -24.76 -10.32
CA TYR A 123 -5.03 -25.72 -11.23
C TYR A 123 -6.53 -25.52 -11.45
N LEU A 124 -7.23 -24.87 -10.52
CA LEU A 124 -8.64 -24.52 -10.73
C LEU A 124 -8.82 -23.15 -11.39
N SER A 125 -7.75 -22.36 -11.48
CA SER A 125 -7.73 -21.05 -12.14
C SER A 125 -8.33 -21.10 -13.55
N PRO A 126 -7.97 -22.01 -14.49
CA PRO A 126 -8.42 -21.88 -15.87
C PRO A 126 -9.94 -22.00 -16.10
N LEU A 127 -10.70 -22.58 -15.15
CA LEU A 127 -12.17 -22.72 -15.23
C LEU A 127 -12.93 -21.72 -14.33
N LYS A 128 -12.23 -21.05 -13.41
CA LYS A 128 -12.74 -20.06 -12.43
C LYS A 128 -12.01 -18.70 -12.44
N THR A 129 -11.13 -18.43 -13.41
CA THR A 129 -10.28 -17.22 -13.54
C THR A 129 -11.05 -15.91 -13.67
N GLN A 130 -12.37 -15.97 -13.83
CA GLN A 130 -13.19 -14.81 -13.61
C GLN A 130 -13.27 -14.57 -12.10
N ILE A 131 -12.58 -13.54 -11.63
CA ILE A 131 -12.68 -13.02 -10.25
C ILE A 131 -14.15 -12.97 -9.79
N SER A 132 -15.09 -12.70 -10.71
CA SER A 132 -16.54 -12.68 -10.48
C SER A 132 -17.19 -14.02 -10.09
N ARG A 133 -16.50 -15.15 -10.22
CA ARG A 133 -17.01 -16.49 -9.86
C ARG A 133 -16.53 -16.98 -8.50
N VAL A 134 -15.57 -16.27 -7.92
CA VAL A 134 -15.00 -16.63 -6.63
C VAL A 134 -16.06 -16.51 -5.55
N GLN A 135 -16.25 -17.59 -4.79
CA GLN A 135 -17.26 -17.63 -3.74
C GLN A 135 -16.69 -17.17 -2.41
N PRO A 136 -17.50 -16.53 -1.54
CA PRO A 136 -17.05 -16.16 -0.20
C PRO A 136 -16.46 -17.31 0.60
N SER A 137 -16.99 -18.54 0.44
CA SER A 137 -16.48 -19.76 1.11
C SER A 137 -15.05 -20.13 0.74
N GLU A 138 -14.51 -19.62 -0.38
CA GLU A 138 -13.15 -19.91 -0.86
C GLU A 138 -12.11 -18.92 -0.29
N LEU A 139 -12.54 -17.88 0.43
CA LEU A 139 -11.69 -16.77 0.87
C LEU A 139 -10.50 -17.24 1.74
N HIS A 140 -10.70 -18.22 2.62
CA HIS A 140 -9.63 -18.78 3.46
C HIS A 140 -8.50 -19.38 2.60
N SER A 141 -8.85 -20.25 1.64
CA SER A 141 -7.89 -20.84 0.70
C SER A 141 -7.20 -19.79 -0.16
N ILE A 142 -7.91 -18.74 -0.57
CA ILE A 142 -7.33 -17.64 -1.37
C ILE A 142 -6.29 -16.84 -0.58
N VAL A 143 -6.56 -16.57 0.70
CA VAL A 143 -5.63 -15.91 1.62
C VAL A 143 -4.38 -16.78 1.80
N LEU A 144 -4.54 -18.06 2.12
CA LEU A 144 -3.44 -19.00 2.27
C LEU A 144 -2.60 -19.14 1.00
N ALA A 145 -3.24 -19.24 -0.17
CA ALA A 145 -2.56 -19.26 -1.45
C ALA A 145 -1.80 -17.97 -1.74
N GLY A 146 -2.35 -16.82 -1.34
CA GLY A 146 -1.69 -15.53 -1.45
C GLY A 146 -0.42 -15.46 -0.59
N ILE A 147 -0.47 -15.98 0.65
CA ILE A 147 0.67 -16.02 1.57
C ILE A 147 1.80 -16.84 0.94
N PHE A 148 1.46 -18.05 0.44
CA PHE A 148 2.41 -18.90 -0.26
C PHE A 148 3.00 -18.19 -1.50
N ALA A 149 2.15 -17.60 -2.33
CA ALA A 149 2.57 -16.90 -3.54
C ALA A 149 3.55 -15.75 -3.23
N ARG A 150 3.26 -14.93 -2.22
CA ARG A 150 4.13 -13.83 -1.80
C ARG A 150 5.46 -14.34 -1.25
N ARG A 151 5.45 -15.37 -0.40
CA ARG A 151 6.66 -15.99 0.18
C ARG A 151 7.62 -16.50 -0.90
N PHE A 152 7.10 -17.07 -1.99
CA PHE A 152 7.92 -17.57 -3.11
C PHE A 152 8.05 -16.59 -4.29
N SER A 153 7.67 -15.32 -4.08
CA SER A 153 7.76 -14.25 -5.10
C SER A 153 7.03 -14.60 -6.42
N LEU A 154 5.85 -15.22 -6.30
CA LEU A 154 4.95 -15.56 -7.39
C LEU A 154 3.94 -14.42 -7.59
N HIS A 155 4.40 -13.33 -8.19
CA HIS A 155 3.70 -12.04 -8.16
C HIS A 155 2.28 -12.07 -8.75
N ASN A 156 2.06 -12.72 -9.90
CA ASN A 156 0.73 -12.73 -10.52
C ASN A 156 -0.30 -13.47 -9.67
N TYR A 157 0.08 -14.59 -9.05
CA TYR A 157 -0.82 -15.32 -8.15
C TYR A 157 -1.09 -14.54 -6.87
N TYR A 158 -0.07 -13.83 -6.35
CA TYR A 158 -0.25 -12.94 -5.23
C TYR A 158 -1.27 -11.84 -5.54
N ILE A 159 -1.09 -11.11 -6.64
CA ILE A 159 -2.03 -10.07 -7.09
C ILE A 159 -3.42 -10.65 -7.35
N TYR A 160 -3.51 -11.83 -7.97
CA TYR A 160 -4.77 -12.52 -8.19
C TYR A 160 -5.50 -12.80 -6.86
N SER A 161 -4.80 -13.31 -5.84
CA SER A 161 -5.37 -13.51 -4.51
C SER A 161 -5.89 -12.21 -3.90
N ILE A 162 -5.15 -11.11 -4.00
CA ILE A 162 -5.60 -9.80 -3.51
C ILE A 162 -6.88 -9.33 -4.23
N LEU A 163 -6.94 -9.48 -5.55
CA LEU A 163 -8.12 -9.10 -6.33
C LEU A 163 -9.35 -9.95 -5.97
N CYS A 164 -9.14 -11.24 -5.72
CA CYS A 164 -10.20 -12.15 -5.28
C CYS A 164 -10.70 -11.79 -3.87
N ILE A 165 -9.80 -11.48 -2.93
CA ILE A 165 -10.14 -10.99 -1.59
C ILE A 165 -10.98 -9.71 -1.68
N GLN A 166 -10.55 -8.74 -2.50
CA GLN A 166 -11.29 -7.49 -2.70
C GLN A 166 -12.67 -7.73 -3.31
N HIS A 167 -12.76 -8.61 -4.31
CA HIS A 167 -14.03 -8.96 -4.92
C HIS A 167 -15.00 -9.59 -3.92
N ILE A 168 -14.54 -10.57 -3.14
CA ILE A 168 -15.34 -11.20 -2.09
C ILE A 168 -15.77 -10.16 -1.05
N ALA A 169 -14.87 -9.28 -0.61
CA ALA A 169 -15.20 -8.22 0.33
C ALA A 169 -16.28 -7.26 -0.20
N HIS A 170 -16.29 -7.01 -1.51
CA HIS A 170 -17.32 -6.20 -2.15
C HIS A 170 -18.64 -6.95 -2.39
N SER A 171 -18.60 -8.27 -2.58
CA SER A 171 -19.80 -9.09 -2.86
C SER A 171 -20.57 -9.50 -1.61
N ILE A 172 -19.94 -9.53 -0.44
CA ILE A 172 -20.61 -9.84 0.83
C ILE A 172 -21.57 -8.69 1.21
N SER A 173 -22.81 -9.08 1.55
CA SER A 173 -23.83 -8.15 2.05
C SER A 173 -23.43 -7.62 3.43
N PHE A 174 -23.47 -6.30 3.59
CA PHE A 174 -23.12 -5.61 4.84
C PHE A 174 -24.11 -5.88 5.98
N HIS A 175 -25.29 -6.42 5.66
CA HIS A 175 -26.33 -6.75 6.64
C HIS A 175 -26.11 -8.12 7.30
N ALA A 176 -25.13 -8.90 6.82
CA ALA A 176 -24.73 -10.13 7.50
C ALA A 176 -23.65 -9.81 8.54
N PRO A 177 -23.72 -10.40 9.75
CA PRO A 177 -22.64 -10.33 10.73
C PRO A 177 -21.31 -10.77 10.08
N PRO A 178 -20.15 -10.40 10.65
CA PRO A 178 -18.87 -10.82 10.08
C PRO A 178 -18.89 -12.34 9.95
N MET A 179 -18.90 -12.81 8.70
CA MET A 179 -19.03 -14.22 8.39
C MET A 179 -17.94 -14.99 9.13
N PRO A 180 -18.15 -16.27 9.50
CA PRO A 180 -17.12 -17.10 10.13
C PRO A 180 -15.76 -17.00 9.42
N ILE A 181 -15.78 -16.86 8.10
CA ILE A 181 -14.57 -16.68 7.29
C ILE A 181 -13.79 -15.39 7.57
N ILE A 182 -14.45 -14.30 7.95
CA ILE A 182 -13.80 -13.05 8.35
C ILE A 182 -13.11 -13.26 9.70
N THR A 183 -13.82 -13.90 10.63
CA THR A 183 -13.26 -14.32 11.92
C THR A 183 -12.02 -15.18 11.72
N ASP A 184 -12.08 -16.15 10.81
CA ASP A 184 -10.97 -17.04 10.50
C ASP A 184 -9.78 -16.30 9.89
N ILE A 185 -10.01 -15.30 9.03
CA ILE A 185 -8.92 -14.49 8.46
C ILE A 185 -8.28 -13.60 9.51
N LEU A 186 -9.09 -12.92 10.33
CA LEU A 186 -8.57 -12.11 11.42
C LEU A 186 -7.82 -12.99 12.43
N LYS A 187 -8.28 -14.21 12.67
CA LYS A 187 -7.61 -15.22 13.47
C LYS A 187 -6.28 -15.66 12.86
N LEU A 188 -6.26 -16.13 11.61
CA LEU A 188 -5.06 -16.55 10.87
C LEU A 188 -3.96 -15.48 10.91
N THR A 189 -4.36 -14.23 10.68
CA THR A 189 -3.44 -13.08 10.65
C THR A 189 -2.99 -12.64 12.06
N SER A 190 -3.70 -13.02 13.11
CA SER A 190 -3.30 -12.79 14.50
C SER A 190 -2.39 -13.91 15.06
N GLU A 191 -2.61 -15.15 14.63
CA GLU A 191 -1.84 -16.34 15.05
C GLU A 191 -0.42 -16.36 14.48
N SER A 192 -0.14 -15.51 13.47
CA SER A 192 1.20 -15.29 12.93
C SER A 192 2.18 -14.68 13.96
N GLY A 193 1.69 -14.30 15.14
CA GLY A 193 2.47 -13.81 16.28
C GLY A 193 2.92 -12.35 16.13
N PRO A 194 3.38 -11.70 17.22
CA PRO A 194 3.85 -10.31 17.19
C PRO A 194 5.03 -10.10 16.23
N LYS A 195 5.82 -11.14 15.94
CA LYS A 195 6.90 -11.09 14.94
C LYS A 195 6.43 -10.79 13.52
N ALA A 196 5.20 -11.17 13.15
CA ALA A 196 4.63 -10.82 11.85
C ALA A 196 4.35 -9.31 11.72
N TYR A 197 4.25 -8.58 12.84
CA TYR A 197 4.17 -7.11 12.83
C TYR A 197 5.54 -6.43 12.76
N GLU A 198 6.59 -7.11 13.19
CA GLU A 198 7.95 -6.59 13.21
C GLU A 198 8.60 -6.64 11.82
N ASP A 199 8.13 -7.55 10.96
CA ASP A 199 8.54 -7.65 9.57
C ASP A 199 7.43 -7.16 8.60
N PRO A 200 7.41 -5.86 8.25
CA PRO A 200 6.49 -5.32 7.26
C PRO A 200 6.69 -5.91 5.85
N GLU A 201 7.77 -6.68 5.62
CA GLU A 201 7.99 -7.40 4.36
C GLU A 201 7.34 -8.80 4.37
N SER A 202 6.84 -9.28 5.52
CA SER A 202 6.19 -10.58 5.63
C SER A 202 4.91 -10.65 4.78
N ALA A 203 4.70 -11.82 4.17
CA ALA A 203 3.57 -12.06 3.28
C ALA A 203 2.23 -11.92 4.01
N GLU A 204 2.22 -12.38 5.26
CA GLU A 204 1.10 -12.40 6.18
C GLU A 204 0.68 -10.97 6.54
N TYR A 205 1.64 -10.07 6.82
CA TYR A 205 1.37 -8.66 7.10
C TYR A 205 0.73 -7.96 5.89
N ASP A 206 1.29 -8.15 4.70
CA ASP A 206 0.80 -7.46 3.49
C ASP A 206 -0.63 -7.88 3.13
N ILE A 207 -0.92 -9.19 3.15
CA ILE A 207 -2.27 -9.72 2.90
C ILE A 207 -3.26 -9.24 3.96
N ARG A 208 -2.85 -9.22 5.22
CA ARG A 208 -3.66 -8.67 6.30
C ARG A 208 -4.02 -7.22 6.04
N MET A 209 -3.06 -6.39 5.65
CA MET A 209 -3.32 -4.98 5.33
C MET A 209 -4.27 -4.83 4.15
N HIS A 210 -4.19 -5.70 3.14
CA HIS A 210 -5.13 -5.71 2.03
C HIS A 210 -6.55 -6.12 2.45
N VAL A 211 -6.69 -7.16 3.28
CA VAL A 211 -7.97 -7.57 3.87
C VAL A 211 -8.56 -6.43 4.69
N SER A 212 -7.79 -5.87 5.64
CA SER A 212 -8.24 -4.75 6.47
C SER A 212 -8.67 -3.57 5.61
N ARG A 213 -7.87 -3.16 4.60
CA ARG A 213 -8.23 -2.04 3.71
C ARG A 213 -9.50 -2.29 2.90
N ALA A 214 -9.69 -3.50 2.37
CA ALA A 214 -10.89 -3.84 1.63
C ALA A 214 -12.13 -3.67 2.51
N TRP A 215 -12.05 -4.13 3.75
CA TRP A 215 -13.12 -4.01 4.73
C TRP A 215 -13.32 -2.57 5.22
N SER A 216 -12.26 -1.85 5.55
CA SER A 216 -12.34 -0.43 5.92
C SER A 216 -12.95 0.43 4.82
N THR A 217 -12.58 0.18 3.56
CA THR A 217 -13.19 0.85 2.39
C THR A 217 -14.67 0.52 2.29
N ARG A 218 -15.05 -0.73 2.56
CA ARG A 218 -16.45 -1.15 2.58
C ARG A 218 -17.24 -0.46 3.68
N VAL A 219 -16.70 -0.43 4.90
CA VAL A 219 -17.25 0.30 6.06
C VAL A 219 -17.44 1.78 5.74
N ALA A 220 -16.46 2.41 5.09
CA ALA A 220 -16.52 3.81 4.67
C ALA A 220 -17.56 4.06 3.56
N SER A 221 -17.75 3.12 2.63
CA SER A 221 -18.68 3.23 1.50
C SER A 221 -20.16 3.15 1.88
N PHE A 222 -20.48 2.80 3.13
CA PHE A 222 -21.86 2.61 3.55
C PHE A 222 -22.58 3.95 3.76
N ASN A 223 -23.58 4.24 2.90
CA ASN A 223 -24.32 5.50 2.93
C ASN A 223 -25.35 5.51 4.10
N PRO A 224 -25.23 6.45 5.07
CA PRO A 224 -26.11 6.49 6.25
C PRO A 224 -27.53 7.01 5.97
N SER A 225 -27.88 7.38 4.74
CA SER A 225 -29.11 8.11 4.44
C SER A 225 -30.42 7.30 4.63
N SER A 226 -30.37 6.00 4.94
CA SER A 226 -31.57 5.23 5.31
C SER A 226 -31.64 5.02 6.83
N ARG A 227 -32.78 5.37 7.44
CA ARG A 227 -33.01 5.25 8.89
C ARG A 227 -32.83 3.81 9.40
N GLY A 228 -33.24 2.82 8.60
CA GLY A 228 -32.99 1.40 8.86
C GLY A 228 -31.52 0.99 8.67
N GLY A 229 -30.78 1.68 7.80
CA GLY A 229 -29.35 1.47 7.61
C GLY A 229 -28.52 1.92 8.82
N ALA A 230 -28.95 2.94 9.56
CA ALA A 230 -28.20 3.47 10.70
C ALA A 230 -28.12 2.49 11.89
N ILE A 231 -29.21 1.78 12.21
CA ILE A 231 -29.24 0.81 13.33
C ILE A 231 -28.41 -0.44 12.98
N CYS A 232 -28.63 -1.02 11.79
CA CYS A 232 -27.85 -2.17 11.33
C CYS A 232 -26.35 -1.85 11.24
N LYS A 233 -26.02 -0.61 10.88
CA LYS A 233 -24.63 -0.12 10.82
C LYS A 233 -23.97 -0.06 12.19
N ALA A 234 -24.66 0.46 13.20
CA ALA A 234 -24.08 0.59 14.52
C ALA A 234 -23.85 -0.78 15.19
N GLN A 235 -24.76 -1.74 14.96
CA GLN A 235 -24.59 -3.12 15.42
C GLN A 235 -23.45 -3.83 14.68
N ALA A 236 -23.42 -3.76 13.34
CA ALA A 236 -22.33 -4.36 12.56
C ALA A 236 -20.98 -3.76 12.97
N MET A 237 -20.89 -2.43 13.15
CA MET A 237 -19.66 -1.78 13.60
C MET A 237 -19.21 -2.22 14.99
N GLN A 238 -20.15 -2.47 15.90
CA GLN A 238 -19.82 -3.01 17.22
C GLN A 238 -19.23 -4.42 17.10
N GLU A 239 -19.86 -5.31 16.31
CA GLU A 239 -19.33 -6.66 16.06
C GLU A 239 -17.93 -6.61 15.44
N TRP A 240 -17.70 -5.68 14.50
CA TRP A 240 -16.38 -5.45 13.92
C TRP A 240 -15.35 -4.91 14.92
N LEU A 241 -15.76 -4.03 15.84
CA LEU A 241 -14.89 -3.55 16.92
C LEU A 241 -14.50 -4.69 17.86
N GLU A 242 -15.46 -5.50 18.28
CA GLU A 242 -15.23 -6.65 19.15
C GLU A 242 -14.30 -7.66 18.49
N LEU A 243 -14.50 -7.95 17.20
CA LEU A 243 -13.68 -8.86 16.44
C LEU A 243 -12.25 -8.32 16.25
N ALA A 244 -12.12 -7.04 15.89
CA ALA A 244 -10.82 -6.41 15.71
C ALA A 244 -10.05 -6.31 17.04
N ALA A 245 -10.74 -6.06 18.16
CA ALA A 245 -10.16 -6.10 19.50
C ALA A 245 -9.70 -7.51 19.90
N LYS A 246 -10.58 -8.52 19.70
CA LYS A 246 -10.30 -9.93 20.01
C LYS A 246 -9.03 -10.45 19.34
N TYR A 247 -8.76 -10.00 18.11
CA TYR A 247 -7.61 -10.46 17.31
C TYR A 247 -6.49 -9.41 17.18
N ASP A 248 -6.49 -8.37 18.03
CA ASP A 248 -5.49 -7.28 18.06
C ASP A 248 -5.24 -6.61 16.69
N HIS A 249 -6.29 -6.41 15.88
CA HIS A 249 -6.20 -5.71 14.60
C HIS A 249 -6.22 -4.20 14.78
N LYS A 250 -5.09 -3.66 15.24
CA LYS A 250 -4.93 -2.22 15.56
C LYS A 250 -5.31 -1.28 14.41
N HIS A 251 -4.96 -1.61 13.15
CA HIS A 251 -5.32 -0.78 12.00
C HIS A 251 -6.82 -0.79 11.72
N LEU A 252 -7.46 -1.96 11.77
CA LEU A 252 -8.91 -2.07 11.58
C LEU A 252 -9.68 -1.35 12.71
N LEU A 253 -9.24 -1.52 13.97
CA LEU A 253 -9.79 -0.76 15.11
C LEU A 253 -9.68 0.75 14.89
N ALA A 254 -8.50 1.22 14.46
CA ALA A 254 -8.26 2.64 14.23
C ALA A 254 -9.13 3.19 13.09
N ASP A 255 -9.31 2.43 12.01
CA ASP A 255 -10.19 2.81 10.89
C ASP A 255 -11.66 2.89 11.34
N ILE A 256 -12.13 1.94 12.16
CA ILE A 256 -13.49 1.96 12.71
C ILE A 256 -13.66 3.15 13.67
N TYR A 257 -12.70 3.41 14.57
CA TYR A 257 -12.77 4.57 15.46
C TYR A 257 -12.75 5.89 14.71
N LEU A 258 -11.92 6.01 13.67
CA LEU A 258 -11.91 7.18 12.80
C LEU A 258 -13.28 7.37 12.15
N TYR A 259 -13.90 6.28 11.68
CA TYR A 259 -15.24 6.33 11.15
C TYR A 259 -16.26 6.90 12.17
N TYR A 260 -16.24 6.41 13.42
CA TYR A 260 -17.08 6.93 14.49
C TYR A 260 -16.81 8.41 14.77
N ALA A 261 -15.53 8.80 14.84
CA ALA A 261 -15.10 10.18 15.07
C ALA A 261 -15.60 11.14 13.97
N CYS A 262 -15.62 10.69 12.71
CA CYS A 262 -16.05 11.51 11.58
C CYS A 262 -17.57 11.55 11.38
N THR A 263 -18.33 10.53 11.80
CA THR A 263 -19.74 10.38 11.41
C THR A 263 -20.75 10.42 12.56
N ILE A 264 -20.39 9.95 13.75
CA ILE A 264 -21.31 9.78 14.88
C ILE A 264 -21.10 10.84 15.96
N ILE A 265 -19.93 11.49 15.96
CA ILE A 265 -19.67 12.71 16.73
C ILE A 265 -19.78 13.93 15.80
N PRO A 266 -20.95 14.31 15.26
CA PRO A 266 -21.03 15.58 14.56
C PRO A 266 -20.83 16.72 15.57
N VAL A 267 -19.65 17.35 15.46
CA VAL A 267 -19.42 18.78 15.27
C VAL A 267 -20.69 19.66 15.19
N ASP A 268 -21.51 19.73 16.25
CA ASP A 268 -22.04 20.96 16.85
C ASP A 268 -23.00 20.60 17.99
N THR A 269 -22.63 21.00 19.20
CA THR A 269 -23.38 20.92 20.45
C THR A 269 -24.61 21.84 20.48
N LYS A 270 -25.21 22.16 19.32
CA LYS A 270 -26.25 23.20 19.19
C LYS A 270 -27.54 22.76 18.49
N ALA A 271 -27.59 21.59 17.86
CA ALA A 271 -28.84 21.10 17.27
C ALA A 271 -29.55 20.14 18.23
N PRO A 272 -30.75 20.48 18.76
CA PRO A 272 -31.54 19.59 19.60
C PRO A 272 -32.24 18.56 18.73
N PHE A 273 -31.50 17.61 18.15
CA PHE A 273 -32.11 16.43 17.54
C PHE A 273 -32.43 15.42 18.65
N ALA A 274 -33.59 15.65 19.27
CA ALA A 274 -34.32 14.63 19.99
C ALA A 274 -34.80 13.55 18.99
N THR A 275 -33.97 12.52 18.78
CA THR A 275 -34.47 11.24 18.25
C THR A 275 -33.98 10.12 19.15
N SER A 276 -34.87 9.76 20.07
CA SER A 276 -34.78 8.75 21.12
C SER A 276 -34.80 7.31 20.59
N SER A 277 -33.85 6.95 19.73
CA SER A 277 -33.50 5.55 19.56
C SER A 277 -32.17 5.35 20.26
N PRO A 278 -32.09 4.52 21.32
CA PRO A 278 -30.81 4.15 21.89
C PRO A 278 -30.06 3.38 20.80
N GLY A 279 -29.19 4.08 20.08
CA GLY A 279 -28.17 3.41 19.29
C GLY A 279 -27.41 2.45 20.21
N PRO A 280 -26.84 1.36 19.69
CA PRO A 280 -26.05 0.45 20.51
C PRO A 280 -25.00 1.26 21.27
N SER A 281 -25.09 1.21 22.59
CA SER A 281 -24.20 1.97 23.46
C SER A 281 -22.82 1.33 23.36
N LEU A 282 -21.89 2.00 22.68
CA LEU A 282 -20.51 1.58 22.66
C LEU A 282 -19.99 1.47 24.11
N PRO A 283 -19.27 0.40 24.47
CA PRO A 283 -18.56 0.32 25.74
C PRO A 283 -17.71 1.57 26.01
N ASP A 284 -17.64 2.00 27.29
CA ASP A 284 -16.95 3.23 27.70
C ASP A 284 -15.49 3.32 27.23
N HIS A 285 -14.79 2.20 27.17
CA HIS A 285 -13.39 2.17 26.73
C HIS A 285 -13.25 2.52 25.23
N HIS A 286 -14.19 2.08 24.38
CA HIS A 286 -14.24 2.48 22.97
C HIS A 286 -14.57 3.96 22.83
N LEU A 287 -15.53 4.47 23.60
CA LEU A 287 -15.86 5.90 23.61
C LEU A 287 -14.67 6.76 24.00
N ARG A 288 -13.96 6.40 25.08
CA ARG A 288 -12.72 7.09 25.50
C ARG A 288 -11.66 7.08 24.40
N ALA A 289 -11.43 5.94 23.76
CA ALA A 289 -10.48 5.83 22.66
C ALA A 289 -10.87 6.74 21.48
N ILE A 290 -12.14 6.73 21.08
CA ILE A 290 -12.68 7.56 20.00
C ILE A 290 -12.51 9.06 20.32
N HIS A 291 -12.85 9.49 21.53
CA HIS A 291 -12.70 10.89 21.94
C HIS A 291 -11.24 11.33 21.98
N ALA A 292 -10.36 10.52 22.58
CA ALA A 292 -8.92 10.79 22.63
C ALA A 292 -8.31 10.86 21.22
N GLY A 293 -8.68 9.92 20.35
CA GLY A 293 -8.25 9.90 18.96
C GLY A 293 -8.77 11.10 18.16
N SER A 294 -10.04 11.45 18.30
CA SER A 294 -10.64 12.62 17.63
C SER A 294 -9.92 13.92 18.01
N TYR A 295 -9.61 14.10 19.30
CA TYR A 295 -8.83 15.24 19.78
C TYR A 295 -7.39 15.23 19.22
N SER A 296 -6.71 14.09 19.29
CA SER A 296 -5.35 13.90 18.78
C SER A 296 -5.25 14.21 17.27
N LEU A 297 -6.21 13.71 16.49
CA LEU A 297 -6.30 13.94 15.04
C LEU A 297 -6.62 15.41 14.72
N SER A 298 -7.50 16.06 15.49
CA SER A 298 -7.80 17.49 15.29
C SER A 298 -6.58 18.38 15.53
N ASN A 299 -5.78 18.08 16.55
CA ASN A 299 -4.51 18.77 16.81
C ASN A 299 -3.48 18.49 15.71
N LEU A 300 -3.39 17.25 15.25
CA LEU A 300 -2.53 16.86 14.14
C LEU A 300 -2.90 17.62 12.85
N TRP A 301 -4.19 17.73 12.52
CA TRP A 301 -4.65 18.54 11.40
C TRP A 301 -4.22 20.00 11.54
N THR A 302 -4.34 20.57 12.74
CA THR A 302 -3.92 21.96 13.01
C THR A 302 -2.43 22.15 12.72
N ASN A 303 -1.59 21.17 13.07
CA ASN A 303 -0.16 21.19 12.78
C ASN A 303 0.14 21.05 11.28
N ILE A 304 -0.55 20.13 10.58
CA ILE A 304 -0.42 19.93 9.13
C ILE A 304 -0.87 21.17 8.35
N ALA A 305 -1.98 21.79 8.77
CA ALA A 305 -2.49 23.03 8.20
C ALA A 305 -1.49 24.18 8.35
N ALA A 306 -0.85 24.29 9.51
CA ALA A 306 0.14 25.33 9.79
C ALA A 306 1.49 25.09 9.09
N THR A 307 1.87 23.82 8.89
CA THR A 307 3.21 23.43 8.42
C THR A 307 3.12 22.56 7.17
N PRO A 308 3.34 23.12 5.96
CA PRO A 308 3.31 22.33 4.73
C PRO A 308 4.33 21.19 4.75
N PRO A 309 4.03 20.06 4.10
CA PRO A 309 5.01 19.00 3.94
C PRO A 309 6.18 19.50 3.09
N PRO A 310 7.42 19.03 3.38
CA PRO A 310 8.60 19.48 2.66
C PRO A 310 8.53 19.06 1.19
N LEU A 311 8.92 19.95 0.29
CA LEU A 311 9.10 19.60 -1.12
C LEU A 311 10.31 18.67 -1.26
N PRO A 312 10.20 17.55 -2.01
CA PRO A 312 11.34 16.68 -2.27
C PRO A 312 12.44 17.47 -2.97
N ALA A 313 13.69 17.21 -2.58
CA ALA A 313 14.84 17.88 -3.14
C ALA A 313 14.91 17.62 -4.66
N CYS A 314 14.98 18.70 -5.44
CA CYS A 314 15.02 18.65 -6.89
C CYS A 314 16.15 17.78 -7.53
N PRO A 315 17.32 17.54 -6.90
CA PRO A 315 18.40 16.78 -7.52
C PRO A 315 18.04 15.34 -7.88
N GLN A 316 17.14 14.69 -7.13
CA GLN A 316 16.74 13.30 -7.39
C GLN A 316 16.03 13.11 -8.74
N LEU A 317 15.57 14.20 -9.35
CA LEU A 317 14.94 14.19 -10.66
C LEU A 317 15.84 14.78 -11.75
N GLY A 318 16.98 15.42 -11.46
CA GLY A 318 17.97 15.83 -12.49
C GLY A 318 17.60 17.03 -13.39
N TYR A 319 16.53 17.79 -13.10
CA TYR A 319 15.98 18.75 -14.08
C TYR A 319 15.86 20.22 -13.64
N CYS A 320 16.47 20.66 -12.53
CA CYS A 320 16.51 22.09 -12.22
C CYS A 320 17.90 22.66 -12.56
N PRO A 321 18.00 23.55 -13.56
CA PRO A 321 19.28 24.07 -14.03
C PRO A 321 19.98 25.00 -13.02
N ARG A 322 19.32 25.42 -11.92
CA ARG A 322 19.90 26.26 -10.86
C ARG A 322 19.37 25.87 -9.46
N PRO A 323 19.97 24.88 -8.79
CA PRO A 323 19.45 24.30 -7.55
C PRO A 323 19.37 25.27 -6.35
N LEU A 324 20.20 26.34 -6.31
CA LEU A 324 20.28 27.24 -5.15
C LEU A 324 19.25 28.37 -5.16
N VAL A 325 18.96 28.98 -6.33
CA VAL A 325 18.07 30.14 -6.43
C VAL A 325 16.59 29.72 -6.46
N HIS A 326 16.30 28.53 -6.98
CA HIS A 326 14.93 28.05 -7.13
C HIS A 326 14.37 27.39 -5.86
N ALA A 327 15.23 26.93 -4.95
CA ALA A 327 14.81 26.27 -3.71
C ALA A 327 14.03 27.22 -2.79
N SER A 328 14.49 28.48 -2.63
CA SER A 328 13.83 29.48 -1.79
C SER A 328 12.52 29.98 -2.39
N VAL A 329 12.49 30.28 -3.69
CA VAL A 329 11.29 30.76 -4.40
C VAL A 329 10.21 29.69 -4.42
N CYS A 330 10.53 28.44 -4.79
CA CYS A 330 9.55 27.35 -4.76
C CYS A 330 9.05 27.01 -3.36
N ALA A 331 9.91 27.09 -2.34
CA ALA A 331 9.47 26.87 -0.97
C ALA A 331 8.51 27.97 -0.51
N HIS A 332 8.79 29.23 -0.85
CA HIS A 332 7.90 30.35 -0.56
C HIS A 332 6.55 30.21 -1.25
N ASP A 333 6.55 29.97 -2.57
CA ASP A 333 5.32 29.77 -3.34
C ASP A 333 4.53 28.57 -2.84
N TRP A 334 5.21 27.48 -2.46
CA TRP A 334 4.58 26.31 -1.87
C TRP A 334 3.87 26.62 -0.55
N ASN A 335 4.48 27.41 0.33
CA ASN A 335 3.80 27.86 1.55
C ASN A 335 2.52 28.65 1.24
N HIS A 336 2.55 29.52 0.23
CA HIS A 336 1.37 30.29 -0.18
C HIS A 336 0.27 29.41 -0.76
N ILE A 337 0.63 28.51 -1.68
CA ILE A 337 -0.30 27.55 -2.30
C ILE A 337 -0.90 26.63 -1.24
N TRP A 338 -0.08 26.12 -0.32
CA TRP A 338 -0.54 25.25 0.76
C TRP A 338 -1.58 25.92 1.63
N ARG A 339 -1.30 27.14 2.11
CA ARG A 339 -2.26 27.91 2.93
C ARG A 339 -3.56 28.14 2.18
N ALA A 340 -3.49 28.57 0.92
CA ALA A 340 -4.67 28.77 0.08
C ALA A 340 -5.49 27.47 -0.11
N ALA A 341 -4.81 26.33 -0.29
CA ALA A 341 -5.46 25.03 -0.44
C ALA A 341 -6.10 24.55 0.87
N VAL A 342 -5.43 24.73 2.01
CA VAL A 342 -5.94 24.38 3.34
C VAL A 342 -7.17 25.22 3.71
N ASP A 343 -7.17 26.50 3.36
CA ASP A 343 -8.29 27.42 3.61
C ASP A 343 -9.44 27.25 2.60
N HIS A 344 -9.28 26.41 1.59
CA HIS A 344 -10.29 26.20 0.57
C HIS A 344 -11.61 25.64 1.17
N PRO A 345 -12.79 26.11 0.73
CA PRO A 345 -14.08 25.68 1.28
C PRO A 345 -14.29 24.16 1.30
N THR A 346 -13.86 23.44 0.25
CA THR A 346 -13.93 21.97 0.18
C THR A 346 -13.17 21.28 1.31
N VAL A 347 -12.02 21.82 1.72
CA VAL A 347 -11.22 21.27 2.83
C VAL A 347 -11.83 21.68 4.17
N ARG A 348 -12.26 22.94 4.30
CA ARG A 348 -12.89 23.47 5.54
C ARG A 348 -14.23 22.82 5.87
N ALA A 349 -15.00 22.40 4.87
CA ALA A 349 -16.28 21.72 5.05
C ALA A 349 -16.15 20.35 5.75
N ARG A 350 -14.94 19.76 5.80
CA ARG A 350 -14.67 18.49 6.49
C ARG A 350 -14.37 18.75 7.99
N ALA A 351 -14.76 17.82 8.85
CA ALA A 351 -14.44 17.87 10.28
C ALA A 351 -12.92 17.83 10.52
N ASN A 352 -12.42 18.50 11.57
CA ASN A 352 -10.97 18.53 11.85
C ASN A 352 -10.36 17.15 12.14
N ALA A 353 -11.13 16.23 12.72
CA ALA A 353 -10.71 14.85 12.92
C ALA A 353 -10.69 14.03 11.61
N ASP A 354 -11.37 14.48 10.55
CA ASP A 354 -11.39 13.82 9.22
C ASP A 354 -10.13 14.16 8.42
N ILE A 355 -8.97 13.74 8.93
CA ILE A 355 -7.67 14.02 8.31
C ILE A 355 -7.63 13.47 6.88
N PHE A 356 -8.10 12.24 6.64
CA PHE A 356 -8.06 11.66 5.29
C PHE A 356 -9.03 12.35 4.33
N GLY A 357 -10.23 12.73 4.76
CA GLY A 357 -11.14 13.52 3.94
C GLY A 357 -10.53 14.88 3.55
N LYS A 358 -9.83 15.52 4.49
CA LYS A 358 -9.10 16.78 4.21
C LYS A 358 -7.90 16.60 3.30
N LEU A 359 -7.07 15.58 3.51
CA LEU A 359 -5.92 15.28 2.67
C LEU A 359 -6.34 14.86 1.25
N ASN A 360 -7.43 14.11 1.10
CA ASN A 360 -8.00 13.79 -0.21
C ASN A 360 -8.49 15.06 -0.92
N ALA A 361 -9.22 15.94 -0.22
CA ALA A 361 -9.66 17.21 -0.78
C ALA A 361 -8.47 18.10 -1.19
N LEU A 362 -7.40 18.12 -0.39
CA LEU A 362 -6.15 18.80 -0.75
C LEU A 362 -5.49 18.16 -1.98
N HIS A 363 -5.43 16.83 -2.05
CA HIS A 363 -4.84 16.10 -3.18
C HIS A 363 -5.58 16.39 -4.50
N GLU A 364 -6.91 16.46 -4.46
CA GLU A 364 -7.76 16.84 -5.60
C GLU A 364 -7.57 18.31 -6.01
N LEU A 365 -7.52 19.22 -5.02
CA LEU A 365 -7.33 20.65 -5.25
C LEU A 365 -5.94 20.97 -5.80
N LEU A 366 -4.90 20.34 -5.26
CA LEU A 366 -3.51 20.49 -5.69
C LEU A 366 -3.20 19.68 -6.97
N GLY A 367 -4.23 19.15 -7.62
CA GLY A 367 -4.14 18.48 -8.91
C GLY A 367 -3.61 19.39 -10.03
N PRO A 368 -3.41 18.84 -11.24
CA PRO A 368 -2.76 19.53 -12.36
C PRO A 368 -3.39 20.88 -12.72
N GLN A 369 -4.69 21.06 -12.51
CA GLN A 369 -5.42 22.27 -12.86
C GLN A 369 -5.06 23.52 -12.02
N PHE A 370 -4.62 23.37 -10.77
CA PHE A 370 -4.44 24.51 -9.85
C PHE A 370 -3.08 25.20 -9.98
N LEU A 371 -2.16 24.58 -10.72
CA LEU A 371 -0.73 24.97 -10.75
C LEU A 371 -0.30 25.59 -12.08
N HIS A 372 -1.28 25.91 -12.93
CA HIS A 372 -1.11 26.52 -14.26
C HIS A 372 -0.31 27.85 -14.32
N PRO A 373 -0.26 28.70 -13.27
CA PRO A 373 0.55 29.94 -13.29
C PRO A 373 2.03 29.73 -12.90
N MET A 374 2.39 28.57 -12.35
CA MET A 374 3.76 28.31 -11.93
C MET A 374 4.58 27.92 -13.18
N ASN A 375 5.53 28.77 -13.58
CA ASN A 375 6.48 28.52 -14.69
C ASN A 375 7.29 27.21 -14.54
N CYS A 376 7.13 26.49 -13.44
CA CYS A 376 7.57 25.12 -13.27
C CYS A 376 6.36 24.18 -13.33
N TYR A 377 5.97 23.74 -14.52
CA TYR A 377 4.98 22.67 -14.76
C TYR A 377 5.19 21.42 -13.87
N ARG A 378 6.43 21.20 -13.41
CA ARG A 378 6.83 20.10 -12.53
C ARG A 378 6.70 20.39 -11.04
N ALA A 379 6.47 21.64 -10.62
CA ALA A 379 6.02 21.97 -9.26
C ALA A 379 4.60 21.45 -9.00
N ALA A 380 3.79 21.30 -10.06
CA ALA A 380 2.46 20.70 -9.96
C ALA A 380 2.50 19.23 -9.50
N PHE A 381 3.41 18.45 -10.10
CA PHE A 381 3.69 17.08 -9.67
C PHE A 381 4.26 16.99 -8.24
N ARG A 382 4.81 18.10 -7.70
CA ARG A 382 5.39 18.17 -6.35
C ARG A 382 4.39 18.53 -5.27
N GLY A 383 3.16 18.97 -5.57
CA GLY A 383 2.13 19.17 -4.55
C GLY A 383 1.42 17.86 -4.18
N ILE A 384 1.19 17.01 -5.19
CA ILE A 384 0.50 15.73 -5.08
C ILE A 384 1.33 14.71 -4.29
N TYR A 385 2.63 14.59 -4.60
CA TYR A 385 3.49 13.58 -4.00
C TYR A 385 3.65 13.72 -2.47
N PRO A 386 3.98 14.90 -1.90
CA PRO A 386 4.09 15.06 -0.45
C PRO A 386 2.77 14.84 0.29
N VAL A 387 1.63 15.16 -0.32
CA VAL A 387 0.32 14.84 0.25
C VAL A 387 0.11 13.33 0.26
N GLY A 388 0.46 12.63 -0.83
CA GLY A 388 0.42 11.16 -0.88
C GLY A 388 1.30 10.49 0.17
N GLU A 389 2.54 10.94 0.35
CA GLU A 389 3.45 10.44 1.39
C GLU A 389 2.94 10.75 2.81
N LEU A 390 2.38 11.95 3.01
CA LEU A 390 1.74 12.30 4.29
C LEU A 390 0.55 11.39 4.57
N MET A 391 -0.33 11.14 3.58
CA MET A 391 -1.45 10.21 3.72
C MET A 391 -0.98 8.79 4.07
N LYS A 392 0.10 8.32 3.43
CA LYS A 392 0.70 7.02 3.73
C LYS A 392 1.19 6.96 5.18
N LYS A 393 1.99 7.94 5.61
CA LYS A 393 2.48 8.06 6.99
C LYS A 393 1.34 8.10 8.01
N MET A 394 0.28 8.87 7.72
CA MET A 394 -0.88 8.97 8.61
C MET A 394 -1.65 7.65 8.73
N LYS A 395 -1.73 6.84 7.66
CA LYS A 395 -2.34 5.49 7.73
C LYS A 395 -1.52 4.54 8.62
N GLU A 396 -0.20 4.66 8.58
CA GLU A 396 0.72 3.86 9.38
C GLU A 396 0.61 4.24 10.88
N THR A 397 0.54 5.53 11.20
CA THR A 397 0.47 6.02 12.59
C THR A 397 -0.95 6.10 13.16
N LEU A 398 -1.99 5.86 12.37
CA LEU A 398 -3.38 5.97 12.79
C LEU A 398 -3.70 5.25 14.11
N PRO A 399 -3.24 4.00 14.35
CA PRO A 399 -3.54 3.31 15.60
C PRO A 399 -2.98 3.98 16.85
N GLU A 400 -1.87 4.72 16.74
CA GLU A 400 -1.25 5.44 17.86
C GLU A 400 -2.15 6.55 18.38
N HIS A 401 -2.89 7.22 17.50
CA HIS A 401 -3.81 8.30 17.86
C HIS A 401 -4.93 7.82 18.77
N PHE A 402 -5.36 6.56 18.62
CA PHE A 402 -6.41 5.95 19.44
C PHE A 402 -5.85 5.19 20.67
N GLY A 403 -4.56 5.36 20.98
CA GLY A 403 -3.91 4.70 22.13
C GLY A 403 -3.73 3.18 21.97
N LEU A 404 -3.96 2.64 20.77
CA LEU A 404 -4.03 1.19 20.54
C LEU A 404 -2.67 0.49 20.62
N MET A 405 -1.56 1.22 20.61
CA MET A 405 -0.24 0.65 20.86
C MET A 405 0.11 0.54 22.35
N LYS A 406 -0.53 1.32 23.23
CA LYS A 406 -0.17 1.40 24.66
C LYS A 406 -0.94 0.45 25.57
N LEU A 407 -2.13 -0.01 25.14
CA LEU A 407 -3.02 -0.83 25.97
C LEU A 407 -2.45 -2.20 26.40
N LYS A 408 -1.44 -2.74 25.69
CA LYS A 408 -0.86 -4.05 26.06
C LYS A 408 0.16 -4.02 27.20
N LYS A 409 0.74 -2.86 27.53
CA LYS A 409 1.85 -2.81 28.51
C LYS A 409 1.38 -2.82 29.97
N GLU A 410 0.16 -2.36 30.25
CA GLU A 410 -0.34 -2.21 31.63
C GLU A 410 -0.96 -3.51 32.18
N ASP A 411 -1.42 -4.42 31.31
CA ASP A 411 -2.04 -5.70 31.72
C ASP A 411 -0.99 -6.81 32.01
N GLU A 412 0.21 -6.72 31.43
CA GLU A 412 1.31 -7.65 31.72
C GLU A 412 2.07 -7.28 33.02
N GLU A 413 2.15 -5.99 33.37
CA GLU A 413 2.78 -5.55 34.63
C GLU A 413 1.85 -5.69 35.86
N SER A 414 0.54 -5.80 35.66
CA SER A 414 -0.44 -6.00 36.74
C SER A 414 -0.74 -7.47 37.05
N SER A 415 -0.41 -8.41 36.15
CA SER A 415 -0.59 -9.86 36.37
C SER A 415 0.66 -10.58 36.90
N GLY A 416 1.82 -9.90 36.97
CA GLY A 416 3.08 -10.44 37.47
C GLY A 416 3.33 -10.32 38.99
N LYS A 417 2.32 -9.93 39.79
CA LYS A 417 2.38 -9.96 41.26
C LYS A 417 1.35 -10.94 41.81
N VAL A 418 1.69 -12.22 41.81
CA VAL A 418 1.17 -13.21 42.77
C VAL A 418 2.33 -14.06 43.25
#